data_AF-A0A2R4MB12-F1
#
_entry.id   AF-A0A2R4MB12-F1
#
_cell.length_a   1.000
_cell.length_b   1.000
_cell.length_c   1.000
_cell.angle_alpha   90.00
_cell.angle_beta   90.00
_cell.angle_gamma   90.00
#
_symmetry.space_group_name_H-M   'P 1'
#
loop_
_entity.id
_entity.type
_entity.pdbx_description
1 polymer ?
#
loop_
_entity_poly.entity_id
_entity_poly.type
_entity_poly.pdbx_seq_one_letter_code
_entity_poly.pdbx_strand_id
1 'polypeptide(L)'
;MHAAARRIAFALFASGLCAAAPAAAEPLTIDLQPIERFQGRNKGDKIDKLIWRGGFVLRNDHEQFGGFSGITFTSEDGKFAAVSDRGHFLNGKMSYDQAGNLGGLNNITLVPIKNSKGANLPTRFSRDSESIETIFRDGVPSAVRVAFEHLTRVADFELVDGWPQGAAREVSIPDWLRRNRHNGSLEALCIAPPASPIAGSTLMLTENVKASGGDHAAWLKGNEDRGELSFAREGGFKPTACAFLPNGDLLILKRDVSLIGFTMRLELITSDKIKPGARIKGETILAAGGTAVDNMEGLAVSIGPTNNPRITLVSDDNFNGWQRTMLLQFDILY
;
A
#
# COMPACT_ATOMS: atom_id res chain seq x y z
N MET A 1 -40.70 -67.64 -31.68
CA MET A 1 -39.50 -66.80 -31.88
C MET A 1 -39.71 -65.53 -31.06
N HIS A 2 -39.11 -65.42 -29.88
CA HIS A 2 -39.28 -64.28 -28.97
C HIS A 2 -38.03 -63.40 -29.01
N ALA A 3 -38.24 -62.11 -29.30
CA ALA A 3 -37.20 -61.10 -29.42
C ALA A 3 -36.74 -60.64 -28.02
N ALA A 4 -35.43 -60.65 -27.80
CA ALA A 4 -34.79 -60.20 -26.58
C ALA A 4 -34.56 -58.68 -26.61
N ALA A 5 -35.09 -57.97 -25.60
CA ALA A 5 -34.88 -56.55 -25.39
C ALA A 5 -33.50 -56.30 -24.73
N ARG A 6 -32.60 -55.58 -25.41
CA ARG A 6 -31.34 -55.07 -24.84
C ARG A 6 -31.63 -53.81 -24.02
N ARG A 7 -31.36 -53.86 -22.71
CA ARG A 7 -31.34 -52.68 -21.83
C ARG A 7 -29.99 -51.96 -21.98
N ILE A 8 -30.02 -50.70 -22.39
CA ILE A 8 -28.87 -49.81 -22.42
C ILE A 8 -28.78 -49.15 -21.02
N ALA A 9 -27.66 -49.38 -20.32
CA ALA A 9 -27.37 -48.72 -19.05
C ALA A 9 -26.73 -47.35 -19.33
N PHE A 10 -27.38 -46.27 -18.91
CA PHE A 10 -26.80 -44.93 -18.86
C PHE A 10 -25.92 -44.82 -17.62
N ALA A 11 -24.61 -44.66 -17.80
CA ALA A 11 -23.70 -44.28 -16.73
C ALA A 11 -23.81 -42.76 -16.50
N LEU A 12 -24.34 -42.36 -15.34
CA LEU A 12 -24.28 -40.98 -14.87
C LEU A 12 -22.85 -40.66 -14.45
N PHE A 13 -22.15 -39.85 -15.25
CA PHE A 13 -20.95 -39.15 -14.80
C PHE A 13 -21.37 -38.03 -13.83
N ALA A 14 -21.19 -38.25 -12.53
CA ALA A 14 -21.27 -37.20 -11.53
C ALA A 14 -20.00 -36.33 -11.66
N SER A 15 -20.11 -35.23 -12.41
CA SER A 15 -19.13 -34.16 -12.40
C SER A 15 -19.19 -33.46 -11.04
N GLY A 16 -18.29 -33.86 -10.14
CA GLY A 16 -18.08 -33.15 -8.88
C GLY A 16 -17.61 -31.73 -9.15
N LEU A 17 -18.50 -30.75 -8.99
CA LEU A 17 -18.09 -29.36 -8.79
C LEU A 17 -17.35 -29.30 -7.46
N CYS A 18 -16.02 -29.25 -7.50
CA CYS A 18 -15.25 -28.72 -6.37
C CYS A 18 -15.65 -27.25 -6.21
N ALA A 19 -16.57 -26.97 -5.28
CA ALA A 19 -16.73 -25.64 -4.75
C ALA A 19 -15.41 -25.29 -4.04
N ALA A 20 -14.60 -24.44 -4.65
CA ALA A 20 -13.43 -23.89 -3.98
C ALA A 20 -13.94 -23.18 -2.72
N ALA A 21 -13.60 -23.71 -1.55
CA ALA A 21 -13.86 -23.04 -0.29
C ALA A 21 -13.27 -21.62 -0.36
N PRO A 22 -13.91 -20.60 0.24
CA PRO A 22 -13.28 -19.30 0.34
C PRO A 22 -11.93 -19.49 1.01
N ALA A 23 -10.85 -19.16 0.30
CA ALA A 23 -9.51 -19.14 0.89
C ALA A 23 -9.58 -18.22 2.12
N ALA A 24 -9.48 -18.86 3.28
CA ALA A 24 -9.63 -18.26 4.60
C ALA A 24 -8.36 -17.50 4.97
N ALA A 25 -8.43 -16.67 6.01
CA ALA A 25 -7.25 -16.03 6.56
C ALA A 25 -6.23 -17.08 6.99
N GLU A 26 -5.01 -17.00 6.48
CA GLU A 26 -3.93 -17.92 6.80
C GLU A 26 -2.98 -17.29 7.81
N PRO A 27 -2.85 -17.83 9.04
CA PRO A 27 -1.86 -17.35 10.00
C PRO A 27 -0.44 -17.58 9.49
N LEU A 28 0.43 -16.56 9.63
CA LEU A 28 1.85 -16.66 9.28
C LEU A 28 2.74 -16.35 10.47
N THR A 29 3.86 -17.05 10.54
CA THR A 29 4.99 -16.71 11.41
C THR A 29 6.07 -16.04 10.56
N ILE A 30 6.30 -14.75 10.75
CA ILE A 30 7.35 -14.03 10.03
C ILE A 30 8.66 -14.07 10.83
N ASP A 31 9.76 -14.43 10.17
CA ASP A 31 11.11 -14.19 10.70
C ASP A 31 11.43 -12.70 10.60
N LEU A 32 11.64 -12.05 11.75
CA LEU A 32 11.92 -10.64 11.87
C LEU A 32 13.40 -10.44 12.16
N GLN A 33 14.14 -9.94 11.18
CA GLN A 33 15.57 -9.63 11.32
C GLN A 33 15.74 -8.15 11.64
N PRO A 34 16.17 -7.78 12.87
CA PRO A 34 16.29 -6.39 13.27
C PRO A 34 17.30 -5.62 12.42
N ILE A 35 16.96 -4.40 12.05
CA ILE A 35 17.89 -3.45 11.46
C ILE A 35 18.51 -2.66 12.61
N GLU A 36 19.70 -3.08 13.03
CA GLU A 36 20.40 -2.49 14.19
C GLU A 36 20.74 -1.01 13.98
N ARG A 37 21.14 -0.64 12.76
CA ARG A 37 21.50 0.73 12.40
C ARG A 37 20.94 1.09 11.04
N PHE A 38 20.47 2.32 10.89
CA PHE A 38 20.03 2.88 9.62
C PHE A 38 20.97 4.01 9.21
N GLN A 39 21.70 3.84 8.09
CA GLN A 39 22.79 4.74 7.66
C GLN A 39 23.81 5.06 8.77
N GLY A 40 24.16 4.05 9.56
CA GLY A 40 25.08 4.23 10.68
C GLY A 40 24.49 4.98 11.88
N ARG A 41 23.19 5.25 11.93
CA ARG A 41 22.48 5.82 13.09
C ARG A 41 21.82 4.73 13.94
N ASN A 42 21.81 4.92 15.26
CA ASN A 42 21.12 4.05 16.20
C ASN A 42 19.64 4.45 16.31
N LYS A 43 18.79 3.58 16.88
CA LYS A 43 17.41 3.93 17.23
C LYS A 43 17.39 5.14 18.18
N GLY A 44 16.54 6.12 17.89
CA GLY A 44 16.45 7.39 18.62
C GLY A 44 17.35 8.51 18.07
N ASP A 45 18.31 8.20 17.21
CA ASP A 45 19.16 9.22 16.59
C ASP A 45 18.39 9.97 15.49
N LYS A 46 18.77 11.24 15.30
CA LYS A 46 18.31 12.03 14.16
C LYS A 46 18.97 11.57 12.86
N ILE A 47 18.16 11.48 11.80
CA ILE A 47 18.57 11.24 10.43
C ILE A 47 17.83 12.22 9.51
N ASP A 48 18.60 13.07 8.82
CA ASP A 48 18.07 14.23 8.10
C ASP A 48 17.11 15.04 8.97
N LYS A 49 15.82 15.10 8.63
CA LYS A 49 14.79 15.82 9.42
C LYS A 49 13.95 14.92 10.33
N LEU A 50 14.27 13.64 10.42
CA LEU A 50 13.49 12.63 11.13
C LEU A 50 14.27 11.99 12.28
N ILE A 51 13.58 11.25 13.14
CA ILE A 51 14.20 10.39 14.16
C ILE A 51 14.03 8.93 13.74
N TRP A 52 15.11 8.16 13.68
CA TRP A 52 15.04 6.74 13.36
C TRP A 52 14.45 5.94 14.52
N ARG A 53 13.42 5.11 14.27
CA ARG A 53 12.70 4.35 15.30
C ARG A 53 12.75 2.84 15.13
N GLY A 54 13.64 2.36 14.26
CA GLY A 54 13.87 0.94 14.05
C GLY A 54 13.10 0.37 12.87
N GLY A 55 13.45 -0.86 12.52
CA GLY A 55 12.90 -1.56 11.39
C GLY A 55 13.33 -3.02 11.37
N PHE A 56 12.70 -3.77 10.48
CA PHE A 56 12.96 -5.19 10.27
C PHE A 56 13.12 -5.50 8.80
N VAL A 57 13.97 -6.46 8.47
CA VAL A 57 13.82 -7.26 7.25
C VAL A 57 12.89 -8.42 7.61
N LEU A 58 11.82 -8.58 6.84
CA LEU A 58 10.81 -9.62 7.04
C LEU A 58 11.09 -10.79 6.09
N ARG A 59 10.98 -12.02 6.61
CA ARG A 59 11.13 -13.23 5.81
C ARG A 59 10.05 -14.25 6.14
N ASN A 60 9.57 -14.92 5.11
CA ASN A 60 8.67 -16.07 5.21
C ASN A 60 8.73 -16.85 3.89
N ASP A 61 8.68 -18.19 3.96
CA ASP A 61 8.81 -19.06 2.79
C ASP A 61 7.46 -19.32 2.07
N HIS A 62 6.37 -18.72 2.56
CA HIS A 62 5.05 -18.85 1.94
C HIS A 62 5.03 -18.20 0.56
N GLU A 63 4.55 -18.93 -0.45
CA GLU A 63 4.63 -18.50 -1.85
C GLU A 63 3.91 -17.17 -2.14
N GLN A 64 2.90 -16.79 -1.36
CA GLN A 64 2.17 -15.52 -1.52
C GLN A 64 2.70 -14.39 -0.61
N PHE A 65 3.78 -14.62 0.15
CA PHE A 65 4.39 -13.58 0.99
C PHE A 65 5.44 -12.79 0.19
N GLY A 66 5.41 -11.45 0.29
CA GLY A 66 6.24 -10.54 -0.50
C GLY A 66 5.39 -9.63 -1.40
N GLY A 67 6.00 -8.89 -2.31
CA GLY A 67 5.23 -8.07 -3.25
C GLY A 67 4.61 -6.80 -2.66
N PHE A 68 5.05 -6.33 -1.49
CA PHE A 68 4.27 -5.35 -0.71
C PHE A 68 4.42 -3.92 -1.21
N SER A 69 3.43 -3.43 -1.95
CA SER A 69 3.41 -2.08 -2.51
C SER A 69 2.76 -1.02 -1.61
N GLY A 70 1.96 -1.41 -0.61
CA GLY A 70 1.24 -0.45 0.24
C GLY A 70 1.01 -0.91 1.67
N ILE A 71 0.86 0.03 2.60
CA ILE A 71 0.54 -0.22 4.01
C ILE A 71 -0.35 0.90 4.57
N THR A 72 -1.25 0.55 5.50
CA THR A 72 -2.04 1.51 6.28
C THR A 72 -2.29 0.99 7.70
N PHE A 73 -2.65 1.87 8.63
CA PHE A 73 -3.10 1.51 9.97
C PHE A 73 -4.63 1.46 10.04
N THR A 74 -5.16 0.36 10.57
CA THR A 74 -6.61 0.09 10.66
C THR A 74 -7.14 0.24 12.09
N SER A 75 -6.29 0.65 13.03
CA SER A 75 -6.65 1.02 14.40
C SER A 75 -5.56 1.88 15.06
N GLU A 76 -5.94 2.59 16.12
CA GLU A 76 -5.01 3.37 16.94
C GLU A 76 -4.04 2.48 17.75
N ASP A 77 -4.44 1.25 18.08
CA ASP A 77 -3.61 0.31 18.84
C ASP A 77 -2.56 -0.42 17.98
N GLY A 78 -2.39 -0.01 16.72
CA GLY A 78 -1.32 -0.48 15.84
C GLY A 78 -1.66 -1.69 14.98
N LYS A 79 -2.94 -2.01 14.77
CA LYS A 79 -3.33 -2.92 13.69
C LYS A 79 -3.03 -2.26 12.36
N PHE A 80 -2.52 -3.04 11.42
CA PHE A 80 -2.20 -2.58 10.08
C PHE A 80 -2.68 -3.59 9.04
N ALA A 81 -2.84 -3.09 7.82
CA ALA A 81 -3.01 -3.90 6.63
C ALA A 81 -2.03 -3.41 5.56
N ALA A 82 -1.33 -4.34 4.93
CA ALA A 82 -0.53 -4.11 3.74
C ALA A 82 -1.13 -4.83 2.54
N VAL A 83 -0.85 -4.34 1.34
CA VAL A 83 -1.30 -4.96 0.08
C VAL A 83 -0.09 -5.48 -0.70
N SER A 84 -0.28 -6.64 -1.31
CA SER A 84 0.70 -7.30 -2.18
C SER A 84 0.22 -7.27 -3.62
N ASP A 85 1.11 -7.03 -4.58
CA ASP A 85 0.89 -7.12 -6.03
C ASP A 85 0.27 -8.49 -6.47
N ARG A 86 0.40 -9.54 -5.64
CA ARG A 86 -0.27 -10.85 -5.81
C ARG A 86 -1.71 -10.87 -5.36
N GLY A 87 -2.27 -9.74 -4.95
CA GLY A 87 -3.67 -9.58 -4.58
C GLY A 87 -4.00 -10.17 -3.22
N HIS A 88 -3.13 -9.95 -2.22
CA HIS A 88 -3.36 -10.34 -0.83
C HIS A 88 -3.26 -9.12 0.10
N PHE A 89 -4.06 -9.13 1.16
CA PHE A 89 -3.81 -8.35 2.35
C PHE A 89 -2.87 -9.12 3.28
N LEU A 90 -1.82 -8.46 3.77
CA LEU A 90 -1.08 -8.89 4.96
C LEU A 90 -1.57 -8.05 6.14
N ASN A 91 -2.27 -8.70 7.05
CA ASN A 91 -2.80 -8.09 8.25
C ASN A 91 -1.89 -8.39 9.43
N GLY A 92 -1.79 -7.47 10.38
CA GLY A 92 -1.05 -7.71 11.61
C GLY A 92 -1.21 -6.60 12.63
N LYS A 93 -0.47 -6.72 13.74
CA LYS A 93 -0.39 -5.69 14.78
C LYS A 93 1.07 -5.42 15.15
N MET A 94 1.46 -4.15 15.11
CA MET A 94 2.80 -3.74 15.53
C MET A 94 2.89 -3.66 17.06
N SER A 95 4.02 -4.08 17.61
CA SER A 95 4.38 -3.86 19.01
C SER A 95 5.62 -2.97 19.12
N TYR A 96 5.74 -2.29 20.26
CA TYR A 96 6.77 -1.29 20.51
C TYR A 96 7.50 -1.58 21.83
N ASP A 97 8.77 -1.24 21.89
CA ASP A 97 9.54 -1.27 23.13
C ASP A 97 9.21 -0.07 24.04
N GLN A 98 9.78 -0.05 25.25
CA GLN A 98 9.57 1.03 26.23
C GLN A 98 10.03 2.42 25.73
N ALA A 99 10.94 2.47 24.76
CA ALA A 99 11.43 3.71 24.16
C ALA A 99 10.60 4.13 22.93
N GLY A 100 9.54 3.39 22.60
CA GLY A 100 8.67 3.65 21.45
C GLY A 100 9.28 3.27 20.11
N ASN A 101 10.32 2.42 20.10
CA ASN A 101 10.87 1.84 18.88
C ASN A 101 10.07 0.61 18.46
N LEU A 102 10.09 0.31 17.16
CA LEU A 102 9.45 -0.88 16.62
C LEU A 102 10.07 -2.14 17.23
N GLY A 103 9.24 -2.93 17.93
CA GLY A 103 9.67 -4.09 18.72
C GLY A 103 9.28 -5.45 18.11
N GLY A 104 8.22 -5.49 17.31
CA GLY A 104 7.80 -6.73 16.64
C GLY A 104 6.47 -6.61 15.90
N LEU A 105 6.07 -7.72 15.29
CA LEU A 105 4.78 -7.88 14.59
C LEU A 105 4.07 -9.12 15.14
N ASN A 106 2.77 -9.01 15.36
CA ASN A 106 1.94 -10.05 15.96
C ASN A 106 0.65 -10.26 15.15
N ASN A 107 0.00 -11.40 15.34
CA ASN A 107 -1.28 -11.75 14.71
C ASN A 107 -1.25 -11.60 13.19
N ILE A 108 -0.15 -12.03 12.57
CA ILE A 108 0.02 -11.91 11.13
C ILE A 108 -0.89 -12.90 10.42
N THR A 109 -1.69 -12.39 9.49
CA THR A 109 -2.51 -13.22 8.61
C THR A 109 -2.41 -12.75 7.17
N LEU A 110 -2.45 -13.70 6.25
CA LEU A 110 -2.53 -13.43 4.81
C LEU A 110 -3.95 -13.73 4.32
N VAL A 111 -4.56 -12.77 3.61
CA VAL A 111 -5.96 -12.86 3.19
C VAL A 111 -6.10 -12.46 1.72
N PRO A 112 -6.65 -13.31 0.85
CA PRO A 112 -6.82 -12.93 -0.56
C PRO A 112 -7.82 -11.79 -0.74
N ILE A 113 -7.44 -10.79 -1.54
CA ILE A 113 -8.32 -9.70 -1.96
C ILE A 113 -9.41 -10.27 -2.87
N LYS A 114 -10.66 -9.91 -2.60
CA LYS A 114 -11.82 -10.38 -3.38
C LYS A 114 -12.22 -9.36 -4.45
N ASN A 115 -12.78 -9.85 -5.55
CA ASN A 115 -13.43 -9.01 -6.55
C ASN A 115 -14.83 -8.56 -6.09
N SER A 116 -15.55 -7.82 -6.93
CA SER A 116 -16.89 -7.30 -6.63
C SER A 116 -17.97 -8.38 -6.49
N LYS A 117 -17.69 -9.63 -6.88
CA LYS A 117 -18.56 -10.79 -6.65
C LYS A 117 -18.17 -11.58 -5.40
N GLY A 118 -17.18 -11.11 -4.62
CA GLY A 118 -16.68 -11.82 -3.45
C GLY A 118 -15.75 -13.02 -3.76
N ALA A 119 -15.37 -13.21 -5.02
CA ALA A 119 -14.48 -14.29 -5.44
C ALA A 119 -13.02 -13.83 -5.51
N ASN A 120 -12.07 -14.77 -5.50
CA ASN A 120 -10.65 -14.46 -5.69
C ASN A 120 -10.41 -13.75 -7.03
N LEU A 121 -9.42 -12.87 -7.07
CA LEU A 121 -9.00 -12.20 -8.30
C LEU A 121 -8.41 -13.23 -9.28
N PRO A 122 -8.90 -13.34 -10.53
CA PRO A 122 -8.62 -14.49 -11.39
C PRO A 122 -7.24 -14.46 -12.06
N THR A 123 -6.65 -13.28 -12.28
CA THR A 123 -5.41 -13.13 -13.08
C THR A 123 -4.45 -12.13 -12.43
N ARG A 124 -3.14 -12.25 -12.72
CA ARG A 124 -2.12 -11.27 -12.30
C ARG A 124 -2.52 -9.84 -12.66
N PHE A 125 -2.98 -9.65 -13.91
CA PHE A 125 -3.47 -8.37 -14.42
C PHE A 125 -4.57 -7.70 -13.56
N SER A 126 -5.33 -8.47 -12.78
CA SER A 126 -6.40 -7.95 -11.90
C SER A 126 -6.00 -7.78 -10.44
N ARG A 127 -4.83 -8.33 -10.06
CA ARG A 127 -4.34 -8.49 -8.68
C ARG A 127 -3.42 -7.39 -8.23
N ASP A 128 -2.61 -6.84 -9.13
CA ASP A 128 -1.62 -5.79 -8.86
C ASP A 128 -2.25 -4.63 -8.08
N SER A 129 -2.03 -4.63 -6.77
CA SER A 129 -2.50 -3.58 -5.86
C SER A 129 -1.31 -2.78 -5.39
N GLU A 130 -1.30 -1.49 -5.71
CA GLU A 130 -0.12 -0.62 -5.52
C GLU A 130 -0.19 0.26 -4.29
N SER A 131 -1.39 0.56 -3.79
CA SER A 131 -1.54 1.37 -2.58
C SER A 131 -2.83 1.07 -1.83
N ILE A 132 -2.81 1.37 -0.53
CA ILE A 132 -3.91 1.20 0.39
C ILE A 132 -3.96 2.37 1.37
N GLU A 133 -5.15 2.85 1.70
CA GLU A 133 -5.36 3.88 2.71
C GLU A 133 -6.62 3.59 3.54
N THR A 134 -6.60 3.91 4.82
CA THR A 134 -7.76 3.72 5.71
C THR A 134 -8.76 4.85 5.53
N ILE A 135 -10.02 4.49 5.37
CA ILE A 135 -11.14 5.43 5.34
C ILE A 135 -11.67 5.60 6.76
N PHE A 136 -11.52 6.80 7.32
CA PHE A 136 -12.10 7.17 8.60
C PHE A 136 -13.49 7.78 8.42
N ARG A 137 -14.41 7.43 9.32
CA ARG A 137 -15.73 8.07 9.47
C ARG A 137 -15.91 8.40 10.93
N ASP A 138 -16.16 9.66 11.24
CA ASP A 138 -16.32 10.16 12.61
C ASP A 138 -15.14 9.75 13.53
N GLY A 139 -13.92 9.78 12.98
CA GLY A 139 -12.69 9.39 13.69
C GLY A 139 -12.43 7.88 13.79
N VAL A 140 -13.33 7.04 13.28
CA VAL A 140 -13.23 5.58 13.38
C VAL A 140 -12.84 4.96 12.02
N PRO A 141 -11.85 4.05 11.97
CA PRO A 141 -11.58 3.23 10.78
C PRO A 141 -12.83 2.46 10.34
N SER A 142 -13.27 2.67 9.09
CA SER A 142 -14.53 2.10 8.58
C SER A 142 -14.35 1.16 7.39
N ALA A 143 -13.31 1.39 6.60
CA ALA A 143 -13.00 0.68 5.38
C ALA A 143 -11.54 0.95 5.01
N VAL A 144 -11.02 0.22 4.03
CA VAL A 144 -9.77 0.58 3.33
C VAL A 144 -10.06 0.82 1.86
N ARG A 145 -9.35 1.77 1.27
CA ARG A 145 -9.35 2.05 -0.17
C ARG A 145 -8.07 1.52 -0.78
N VAL A 146 -8.19 0.70 -1.82
CA VAL A 146 -7.05 0.08 -2.52
C VAL A 146 -7.03 0.54 -3.97
N ALA A 147 -5.85 0.94 -4.44
CA ALA A 147 -5.57 1.19 -5.85
C ALA A 147 -4.91 -0.03 -6.49
N PHE A 148 -5.23 -0.25 -7.76
CA PHE A 148 -4.68 -1.35 -8.56
C PHE A 148 -4.09 -0.81 -9.85
N GLU A 149 -2.98 -1.39 -10.32
CA GLU A 149 -2.45 -1.15 -11.66
C GLU A 149 -2.88 -2.25 -12.65
N HIS A 150 -2.38 -2.18 -13.90
CA HIS A 150 -2.78 -3.02 -15.03
C HIS A 150 -4.29 -2.97 -15.35
N LEU A 151 -5.14 -3.54 -14.52
CA LEU A 151 -6.55 -3.16 -14.47
C LEU A 151 -6.71 -1.90 -13.61
N THR A 152 -6.27 -0.74 -14.11
CA THR A 152 -6.29 0.51 -13.34
C THR A 152 -7.68 0.82 -12.80
N ARG A 153 -7.83 0.66 -11.49
CA ARG A 153 -9.09 0.84 -10.76
C ARG A 153 -8.82 1.13 -9.30
N VAL A 154 -9.85 1.60 -8.62
CA VAL A 154 -9.84 1.80 -7.16
C VAL A 154 -11.06 1.09 -6.57
N ALA A 155 -10.89 0.47 -5.42
CA ALA A 155 -11.99 -0.18 -4.72
C ALA A 155 -11.88 -0.03 -3.20
N ASP A 156 -13.03 0.02 -2.55
CA ASP A 156 -13.15 0.01 -1.09
C ASP A 156 -13.47 -1.40 -0.59
N PHE A 157 -12.88 -1.76 0.54
CA PHE A 157 -13.13 -3.00 1.29
C PHE A 157 -13.59 -2.62 2.69
N GLU A 158 -14.58 -3.35 3.21
CA GLU A 158 -15.04 -3.10 4.59
C GLU A 158 -13.97 -3.50 5.60
N LEU A 159 -13.95 -2.81 6.75
CA LEU A 159 -13.20 -3.25 7.91
C LEU A 159 -14.15 -3.93 8.89
N VAL A 160 -13.82 -5.16 9.28
CA VAL A 160 -14.49 -5.85 10.38
C VAL A 160 -13.44 -6.24 11.41
N ASP A 161 -13.63 -5.78 12.64
CA ASP A 161 -12.67 -5.89 13.75
C ASP A 161 -11.25 -5.39 13.41
N GLY A 162 -11.17 -4.40 12.52
CA GLY A 162 -9.91 -3.80 12.05
C GLY A 162 -9.24 -4.55 10.89
N TRP A 163 -9.91 -5.54 10.29
CA TRP A 163 -9.37 -6.33 9.18
C TRP A 163 -10.14 -6.10 7.87
N PRO A 164 -9.44 -5.82 6.75
CA PRO A 164 -10.07 -5.72 5.45
C PRO A 164 -10.68 -7.04 5.01
N GLN A 165 -11.94 -7.00 4.56
CA GLN A 165 -12.63 -8.18 4.06
C GLN A 165 -13.73 -7.83 3.06
N GLY A 166 -14.46 -8.86 2.63
CA GLY A 166 -15.65 -8.71 1.79
C GLY A 166 -15.34 -8.44 0.31
N ALA A 167 -16.41 -8.21 -0.45
CA ALA A 167 -16.33 -7.93 -1.88
C ALA A 167 -15.86 -6.49 -2.14
N ALA A 168 -15.04 -6.33 -3.20
CA ALA A 168 -14.59 -5.01 -3.64
C ALA A 168 -15.77 -4.12 -4.05
N ARG A 169 -15.84 -2.91 -3.51
CA ARG A 169 -16.80 -1.87 -3.93
C ARG A 169 -16.07 -0.85 -4.79
N GLU A 170 -16.40 -0.81 -6.07
CA GLU A 170 -15.69 0.04 -7.05
C GLU A 170 -15.82 1.53 -6.70
N VAL A 171 -14.71 2.25 -6.81
CA VAL A 171 -14.62 3.69 -6.66
C VAL A 171 -14.38 4.29 -8.05
N SER A 172 -15.28 5.19 -8.45
CA SER A 172 -15.15 5.87 -9.75
C SER A 172 -13.87 6.71 -9.81
N ILE A 173 -13.14 6.54 -10.91
CA ILE A 173 -11.96 7.29 -11.31
C ILE A 173 -12.17 7.86 -12.73
N PRO A 174 -11.48 8.94 -13.12
CA PRO A 174 -11.67 9.54 -14.43
C PRO A 174 -11.25 8.58 -15.56
N ASP A 175 -11.92 8.71 -16.71
CA ASP A 175 -11.71 7.83 -17.87
C ASP A 175 -10.28 7.88 -18.41
N TRP A 176 -9.60 9.01 -18.30
CA TRP A 176 -8.20 9.09 -18.70
C TRP A 176 -7.32 8.18 -17.83
N LEU A 177 -7.57 8.11 -16.51
CA LEU A 177 -6.79 7.27 -15.59
C LEU A 177 -7.12 5.79 -15.81
N ARG A 178 -8.41 5.45 -15.86
CA ARG A 178 -8.92 4.09 -16.08
C ARG A 178 -8.39 3.42 -17.35
N ARG A 179 -8.05 4.20 -18.38
CA ARG A 179 -7.54 3.69 -19.68
C ARG A 179 -6.05 3.32 -19.65
N ASN A 180 -5.27 3.74 -18.64
CA ASN A 180 -3.83 3.45 -18.56
C ASN A 180 -3.55 2.03 -18.06
N ARG A 181 -3.89 1.02 -18.85
CA ARG A 181 -3.88 -0.39 -18.43
C ARG A 181 -2.51 -1.08 -18.51
N HIS A 182 -1.50 -0.49 -17.88
CA HIS A 182 -0.11 -0.94 -17.91
C HIS A 182 0.59 -0.71 -16.56
N ASN A 183 1.79 -1.27 -16.42
CA ASN A 183 2.68 -1.05 -15.28
C ASN A 183 3.01 0.43 -15.10
N GLY A 184 3.09 0.93 -13.87
CA GLY A 184 3.37 2.34 -13.59
C GLY A 184 2.18 3.26 -13.83
N SER A 185 0.95 2.72 -13.72
CA SER A 185 -0.28 3.49 -13.91
C SER A 185 -0.67 4.27 -12.66
N LEU A 186 -1.44 3.68 -11.75
CA LEU A 186 -1.77 4.27 -10.45
C LEU A 186 -0.92 3.60 -9.37
N GLU A 187 -0.18 4.41 -8.62
CA GLU A 187 0.90 3.92 -7.74
C GLU A 187 0.65 4.38 -6.32
N ALA A 188 0.43 5.69 -6.16
CA ALA A 188 0.18 6.29 -4.86
C ALA A 188 -1.29 6.68 -4.70
N LEU A 189 -1.87 6.36 -3.54
CA LEU A 189 -3.20 6.76 -3.11
C LEU A 189 -3.17 7.11 -1.62
N CYS A 190 -3.69 8.29 -1.26
CA CYS A 190 -3.81 8.72 0.13
C CYS A 190 -5.03 9.64 0.33
N ILE A 191 -5.54 9.70 1.55
CA ILE A 191 -6.77 10.44 1.90
C ILE A 191 -6.40 11.60 2.84
N ALA A 192 -6.85 12.79 2.48
CA ALA A 192 -6.55 14.00 3.23
C ALA A 192 -7.28 14.05 4.58
N PRO A 193 -6.59 14.34 5.70
CA PRO A 193 -7.19 14.40 7.03
C PRO A 193 -7.96 15.71 7.24
N PRO A 194 -8.74 15.83 8.34
CA PRO A 194 -9.54 17.03 8.63
C PRO A 194 -8.75 18.36 8.67
N ALA A 195 -7.47 18.33 9.02
CA ALA A 195 -6.62 19.52 9.04
C ALA A 195 -6.19 20.02 7.65
N SER A 196 -6.39 19.22 6.60
CA SER A 196 -6.02 19.57 5.23
C SER A 196 -7.08 20.48 4.59
N PRO A 197 -6.70 21.46 3.74
CA PRO A 197 -7.65 22.26 2.95
C PRO A 197 -8.54 21.44 2.02
N ILE A 198 -8.15 20.21 1.73
CA ILE A 198 -8.85 19.25 0.88
C ILE A 198 -9.37 18.04 1.69
N ALA A 199 -9.75 18.26 2.95
CA ALA A 199 -10.17 17.21 3.87
C ALA A 199 -11.17 16.21 3.27
N GLY A 200 -10.88 14.92 3.42
CA GLY A 200 -11.69 13.80 2.89
C GLY A 200 -11.43 13.45 1.42
N SER A 201 -10.70 14.29 0.68
CA SER A 201 -10.36 14.01 -0.71
C SER A 201 -9.30 12.93 -0.82
N THR A 202 -9.45 12.08 -1.83
CA THR A 202 -8.43 11.10 -2.20
C THR A 202 -7.50 11.68 -3.25
N LEU A 203 -6.22 11.77 -2.94
CA LEU A 203 -5.17 12.03 -3.92
C LEU A 203 -4.75 10.70 -4.56
N MET A 204 -4.70 10.68 -5.89
CA MET A 204 -4.23 9.56 -6.70
C MET A 204 -3.09 10.05 -7.59
N LEU A 205 -1.93 9.39 -7.56
CA LEU A 205 -0.72 9.81 -8.24
C LEU A 205 -0.11 8.65 -9.04
N THR A 206 0.34 8.98 -10.26
CA THR A 206 0.84 8.03 -11.26
C THR A 206 2.37 8.05 -11.36
N GLU A 207 2.98 6.92 -11.71
CA GLU A 207 4.42 6.85 -11.98
C GLU A 207 4.77 7.24 -13.43
N ASN A 208 4.19 6.56 -14.42
CA ASN A 208 4.59 6.66 -15.82
C ASN A 208 3.61 7.45 -16.68
N VAL A 209 2.38 7.67 -16.21
CA VAL A 209 1.42 8.56 -16.87
C VAL A 209 1.84 10.02 -16.64
N LYS A 210 1.83 10.81 -17.72
CA LYS A 210 2.34 12.19 -17.69
C LYS A 210 1.23 13.21 -17.86
N ALA A 211 1.28 14.24 -17.03
CA ALA A 211 0.52 15.47 -17.22
C ALA A 211 1.18 16.33 -18.32
N SER A 212 0.50 17.42 -18.68
CA SER A 212 1.12 18.46 -19.52
C SER A 212 2.41 18.96 -18.88
N GLY A 213 3.49 19.07 -19.67
CA GLY A 213 4.82 19.45 -19.18
C GLY A 213 5.72 18.29 -18.73
N GLY A 214 5.27 17.03 -18.83
CA GLY A 214 6.10 15.85 -18.56
C GLY A 214 6.26 15.48 -17.07
N ASP A 215 5.52 16.16 -16.21
CA ASP A 215 5.37 15.82 -14.79
C ASP A 215 4.49 14.58 -14.60
N HIS A 216 4.51 14.00 -13.40
CA HIS A 216 3.65 12.89 -13.04
C HIS A 216 2.19 13.35 -12.95
N ALA A 217 1.28 12.64 -13.60
CA ALA A 217 -0.15 12.96 -13.54
C ALA A 217 -0.72 12.58 -12.17
N ALA A 218 -1.62 13.41 -11.65
CA ALA A 218 -2.36 13.14 -10.43
C ALA A 218 -3.82 13.60 -10.55
N TRP A 219 -4.66 13.06 -9.67
CA TRP A 219 -6.07 13.39 -9.59
C TRP A 219 -6.50 13.54 -8.13
N LEU A 220 -7.18 14.64 -7.83
CA LEU A 220 -7.93 14.81 -6.58
C LEU A 220 -9.37 14.36 -6.81
N LYS A 221 -9.78 13.35 -6.05
CA LYS A 221 -11.17 12.92 -5.95
C LYS A 221 -11.77 13.47 -4.66
N GLY A 222 -12.20 14.73 -4.75
CA GLY A 222 -12.96 15.43 -3.72
C GLY A 222 -14.38 15.78 -4.18
N ASN A 223 -15.12 16.51 -3.34
CA ASN A 223 -16.43 17.02 -3.71
C ASN A 223 -16.32 18.37 -4.43
N GLU A 224 -15.66 19.34 -3.80
CA GLU A 224 -15.51 20.72 -4.30
C GLU A 224 -14.14 20.97 -4.94
N ASP A 225 -13.15 20.17 -4.52
CA ASP A 225 -11.73 20.24 -4.84
C ASP A 225 -11.30 19.10 -5.79
N ARG A 226 -12.27 18.58 -6.56
CA ARG A 226 -11.99 17.59 -7.61
C ARG A 226 -11.23 18.20 -8.76
N GLY A 227 -10.23 17.50 -9.28
CA GLY A 227 -9.51 17.95 -10.47
C GLY A 227 -8.13 17.36 -10.65
N GLU A 228 -7.53 17.66 -11.79
CA GLU A 228 -6.16 17.29 -12.11
C GLU A 228 -5.17 18.16 -11.34
N LEU A 229 -4.02 17.59 -11.01
CA LEU A 229 -2.82 18.26 -10.53
C LEU A 229 -1.61 17.47 -11.01
N SER A 230 -0.40 17.98 -10.84
CA SER A 230 0.81 17.27 -11.24
C SER A 230 1.87 17.29 -10.16
N PHE A 231 2.64 16.21 -10.09
CA PHE A 231 3.82 16.13 -9.22
C PHE A 231 5.09 16.30 -10.05
N ALA A 232 5.90 17.28 -9.65
CA ALA A 232 7.09 17.69 -10.37
C ALA A 232 8.08 16.54 -10.55
N ARG A 233 8.49 16.28 -11.79
CA ARG A 233 9.55 15.30 -12.06
C ARG A 233 10.91 15.83 -11.62
N GLU A 234 11.72 14.97 -11.01
CA GLU A 234 13.10 15.31 -10.62
C GLU A 234 14.05 14.13 -10.88
N GLY A 235 14.91 14.27 -11.89
CA GLY A 235 15.88 13.24 -12.27
C GLY A 235 15.21 11.92 -12.68
N GLY A 236 15.77 10.80 -12.20
CA GLY A 236 15.25 9.45 -12.38
C GLY A 236 14.11 9.06 -11.43
N PHE A 237 13.87 9.85 -10.38
CA PHE A 237 12.92 9.49 -9.32
C PHE A 237 11.48 9.37 -9.80
N LYS A 238 10.79 8.39 -9.22
CA LYS A 238 9.43 7.98 -9.49
C LYS A 238 8.63 7.96 -8.19
N PRO A 239 7.44 8.58 -8.11
CA PRO A 239 6.61 8.48 -6.92
C PRO A 239 6.07 7.06 -6.78
N THR A 240 6.11 6.53 -5.57
CA THR A 240 5.66 5.16 -5.27
C THR A 240 4.54 5.14 -4.23
N ALA A 241 4.56 6.02 -3.22
CA ALA A 241 3.44 6.19 -2.30
C ALA A 241 3.27 7.62 -1.81
N CYS A 242 2.12 7.89 -1.19
CA CYS A 242 1.83 9.13 -0.50
C CYS A 242 1.11 8.87 0.82
N ALA A 243 1.23 9.79 1.78
CA ALA A 243 0.45 9.79 3.00
C ALA A 243 0.36 11.22 3.54
N PHE A 244 -0.76 11.55 4.18
CA PHE A 244 -0.90 12.84 4.84
C PHE A 244 -0.45 12.76 6.29
N LEU A 245 0.19 13.83 6.75
CA LEU A 245 0.49 14.08 8.14
C LEU A 245 -0.75 14.62 8.88
N PRO A 246 -0.84 14.47 10.22
CA PRO A 246 -1.98 14.97 10.99
C PRO A 246 -2.27 16.46 10.82
N ASN A 247 -1.24 17.27 10.55
CA ASN A 247 -1.37 18.71 10.29
C ASN A 247 -1.87 19.04 8.85
N GLY A 248 -2.14 18.04 8.02
CA GLY A 248 -2.64 18.19 6.66
C GLY A 248 -1.56 18.30 5.59
N ASP A 249 -0.28 18.35 5.96
CA ASP A 249 0.83 18.31 5.00
C ASP A 249 0.92 16.93 4.35
N LEU A 250 1.47 16.88 3.14
CA LEU A 250 1.58 15.67 2.35
C LEU A 250 3.02 15.16 2.33
N LEU A 251 3.16 13.87 2.54
CA LEU A 251 4.38 13.12 2.27
C LEU A 251 4.25 12.38 0.94
N ILE A 252 5.29 12.46 0.11
CA ILE A 252 5.44 11.62 -1.09
C ILE A 252 6.73 10.84 -0.97
N LEU A 253 6.63 9.51 -1.01
CA LEU A 253 7.76 8.62 -1.19
C LEU A 253 8.06 8.50 -2.68
N LYS A 254 9.34 8.65 -3.02
CA LYS A 254 9.82 8.42 -4.38
C LYS A 254 11.09 7.60 -4.39
N ARG A 255 11.26 6.82 -5.44
CA ARG A 255 12.36 5.87 -5.62
C ARG A 255 13.04 6.07 -6.96
N ASP A 256 14.33 5.78 -7.01
CA ASP A 256 15.10 5.62 -8.23
C ASP A 256 15.91 4.32 -8.16
N VAL A 257 16.19 3.73 -9.31
CA VAL A 257 16.94 2.47 -9.43
C VAL A 257 18.20 2.68 -10.25
N SER A 258 19.32 2.17 -9.75
CA SER A 258 20.62 2.24 -10.40
C SER A 258 21.32 0.88 -10.39
N LEU A 259 22.45 0.76 -11.08
CA LEU A 259 23.26 -0.45 -11.07
C LEU A 259 23.76 -0.86 -9.68
N ILE A 260 23.86 0.10 -8.75
CA ILE A 260 24.35 -0.12 -7.38
C ILE A 260 23.21 -0.27 -6.35
N GLY A 261 21.97 -0.40 -6.82
CA GLY A 261 20.77 -0.61 -6.00
C GLY A 261 19.80 0.57 -6.02
N PHE A 262 18.89 0.56 -5.05
CA PHE A 262 17.82 1.54 -4.91
C PHE A 262 18.26 2.78 -4.14
N THR A 263 17.66 3.91 -4.50
CA THR A 263 17.65 5.13 -3.69
C THR A 263 16.22 5.59 -3.51
N MET A 264 15.92 6.20 -2.37
CA MET A 264 14.61 6.74 -2.07
C MET A 264 14.75 8.14 -1.47
N ARG A 265 13.69 8.93 -1.65
CA ARG A 265 13.50 10.21 -0.97
C ARG A 265 12.08 10.28 -0.44
N LEU A 266 11.95 10.84 0.75
CA LEU A 266 10.67 11.27 1.29
C LEU A 266 10.58 12.79 1.16
N GLU A 267 9.55 13.29 0.50
CA GLU A 267 9.31 14.72 0.34
C GLU A 267 8.13 15.19 1.16
N LEU A 268 8.27 16.36 1.79
CA LEU A 268 7.21 17.08 2.48
C LEU A 268 6.68 18.21 1.60
N ILE A 269 5.36 18.24 1.39
CA ILE A 269 4.64 19.27 0.67
C ILE A 269 3.66 19.93 1.65
N THR A 270 3.74 21.25 1.78
CA THR A 270 2.82 22.01 2.64
C THR A 270 1.40 21.96 2.09
N SER A 271 0.43 21.82 2.97
CA SER A 271 -0.98 21.56 2.63
C SER A 271 -1.63 22.61 1.71
N ASP A 272 -1.22 23.88 1.83
CA ASP A 272 -1.69 25.02 1.02
C ASP A 272 -1.40 24.89 -0.48
N LYS A 273 -0.42 24.05 -0.84
CA LYS A 273 -0.01 23.80 -2.24
C LYS A 273 -0.86 22.74 -2.91
N ILE A 274 -1.66 21.98 -2.17
CA ILE A 274 -2.36 20.80 -2.67
C ILE A 274 -3.78 21.21 -3.06
N LYS A 275 -3.98 21.43 -4.36
CA LYS A 275 -5.26 21.84 -4.92
C LYS A 275 -5.35 21.51 -6.41
N PRO A 276 -6.55 21.48 -7.01
CA PRO A 276 -6.71 21.37 -8.45
C PRO A 276 -5.88 22.39 -9.21
N GLY A 277 -5.27 21.95 -10.31
CA GLY A 277 -4.40 22.74 -11.19
C GLY A 277 -2.98 22.99 -10.64
N ALA A 278 -2.67 22.55 -9.41
CA ALA A 278 -1.35 22.77 -8.84
C ALA A 278 -0.29 21.88 -9.49
N ARG A 279 0.91 22.45 -9.66
CA ARG A 279 2.14 21.69 -9.86
C ARG A 279 2.85 21.58 -8.51
N ILE A 280 2.71 20.44 -7.84
CA ILE A 280 3.27 20.22 -6.51
C ILE A 280 4.72 19.71 -6.58
N LYS A 281 5.56 20.22 -5.67
CA LYS A 281 6.94 19.80 -5.43
C LYS A 281 7.22 19.95 -3.94
N GLY A 282 7.85 18.96 -3.34
CA GLY A 282 8.17 18.98 -1.91
C GLY A 282 9.63 19.29 -1.62
N GLU A 283 9.91 19.46 -0.33
CA GLU A 283 11.26 19.45 0.20
C GLU A 283 11.64 18.03 0.62
N THR A 284 12.82 17.55 0.23
CA THR A 284 13.31 16.26 0.73
C THR A 284 13.61 16.34 2.22
N ILE A 285 12.97 15.49 3.01
CA ILE A 285 13.12 15.41 4.47
C ILE A 285 13.89 14.17 4.95
N LEU A 286 14.00 13.17 4.07
CA LEU A 286 14.83 11.98 4.23
C LEU A 286 15.34 11.52 2.87
N ALA A 287 16.62 11.21 2.77
CA ALA A 287 17.23 10.57 1.60
C ALA A 287 17.99 9.32 2.02
N ALA A 288 17.79 8.21 1.30
CA ALA A 288 18.51 6.97 1.58
C ALA A 288 18.80 6.16 0.32
N GLY A 289 19.79 5.27 0.40
CA GLY A 289 20.15 4.40 -0.70
C GLY A 289 21.03 3.25 -0.28
N GLY A 290 21.37 2.40 -1.25
CA GLY A 290 22.22 1.23 -1.04
C GLY A 290 21.58 0.25 -0.07
N THR A 291 22.36 -0.35 0.83
CA THR A 291 21.88 -1.42 1.72
C THR A 291 20.90 -0.96 2.81
N ALA A 292 20.76 0.36 3.03
CA ALA A 292 19.83 0.92 4.00
C ALA A 292 18.36 0.78 3.58
N VAL A 293 18.08 0.62 2.29
CA VAL A 293 16.74 0.56 1.72
C VAL A 293 16.66 -0.50 0.62
N ASP A 294 15.46 -0.74 0.10
CA ASP A 294 15.22 -1.61 -1.05
C ASP A 294 14.20 -0.95 -2.00
N ASN A 295 13.36 -1.73 -2.68
CA ASN A 295 12.24 -1.25 -3.49
C ASN A 295 11.15 -0.57 -2.63
N MET A 296 11.46 0.55 -1.96
CA MET A 296 10.53 1.22 -1.03
C MET A 296 9.30 1.73 -1.79
N GLU A 297 8.14 1.13 -1.52
CA GLU A 297 6.93 1.37 -2.30
C GLU A 297 5.73 1.72 -1.43
N GLY A 298 5.63 1.23 -0.19
CA GLY A 298 4.54 1.63 0.71
C GLY A 298 4.94 2.70 1.73
N LEU A 299 3.99 3.56 2.07
CA LEU A 299 4.12 4.64 3.05
C LEU A 299 2.80 4.78 3.83
N ALA A 300 2.89 4.83 5.16
CA ALA A 300 1.78 5.17 6.05
C ALA A 300 2.21 6.17 7.12
N VAL A 301 1.25 6.92 7.65
CA VAL A 301 1.42 7.77 8.83
C VAL A 301 0.42 7.35 9.91
N SER A 302 0.89 7.22 11.13
CA SER A 302 0.07 7.06 12.34
C SER A 302 0.60 7.95 13.46
N ILE A 303 -0.07 8.00 14.61
CA ILE A 303 0.51 8.57 15.82
C ILE A 303 1.29 7.46 16.53
N GLY A 304 2.59 7.67 16.70
CA GLY A 304 3.46 6.69 17.36
C GLY A 304 3.34 6.71 18.88
N PRO A 305 3.95 5.75 19.59
CA PRO A 305 3.95 5.70 21.06
C PRO A 305 4.60 6.91 21.74
N THR A 306 5.43 7.64 21.00
CA THR A 306 6.09 8.88 21.44
C THR A 306 5.20 10.12 21.28
N ASN A 307 3.93 9.93 20.88
CA ASN A 307 2.95 10.98 20.55
C ASN A 307 3.39 11.92 19.41
N ASN A 308 4.34 11.49 18.59
CA ASN A 308 4.72 12.15 17.34
C ASN A 308 4.11 11.40 16.15
N PRO A 309 3.89 12.07 14.99
CA PRO A 309 3.57 11.35 13.79
C PRO A 309 4.70 10.38 13.42
N ARG A 310 4.32 9.12 13.23
CA ARG A 310 5.16 7.98 12.91
C ARG A 310 4.98 7.63 11.44
N ILE A 311 6.03 7.83 10.67
CA ILE A 311 6.15 7.40 9.28
C ILE A 311 6.55 5.93 9.28
N THR A 312 5.79 5.10 8.58
CA THR A 312 6.11 3.69 8.33
C THR A 312 6.32 3.49 6.83
N LEU A 313 7.45 2.92 6.45
CA LEU A 313 7.77 2.57 5.07
C LEU A 313 7.86 1.05 4.92
N VAL A 314 7.40 0.52 3.79
CA VAL A 314 7.58 -0.89 3.40
C VAL A 314 8.20 -0.99 2.01
N SER A 315 9.05 -2.00 1.80
CA SER A 315 9.57 -2.31 0.46
C SER A 315 8.96 -3.58 -0.11
N ASP A 316 8.89 -3.56 -1.43
CA ASP A 316 8.62 -4.72 -2.26
C ASP A 316 9.91 -5.51 -2.54
N ASP A 317 9.84 -6.84 -2.51
CA ASP A 317 10.93 -7.72 -2.92
C ASP A 317 10.80 -8.24 -4.37
N ASN A 318 9.75 -7.85 -5.09
CA ASN A 318 9.35 -8.37 -6.40
C ASN A 318 9.39 -9.92 -6.46
N PHE A 319 9.29 -10.60 -5.32
CA PHE A 319 9.52 -12.05 -5.14
C PHE A 319 10.84 -12.57 -5.73
N ASN A 320 11.89 -11.76 -5.68
CA ASN A 320 13.23 -12.22 -6.04
C ASN A 320 14.13 -12.27 -4.79
N GLY A 321 15.08 -13.20 -4.80
CA GLY A 321 15.94 -13.45 -3.64
C GLY A 321 17.02 -12.38 -3.38
N TRP A 322 17.12 -11.34 -4.23
CA TRP A 322 18.12 -10.28 -4.09
C TRP A 322 17.57 -9.05 -3.37
N GLN A 323 16.25 -8.84 -3.44
CA GLN A 323 15.55 -7.78 -2.74
C GLN A 323 14.99 -8.27 -1.42
N ARG A 324 14.61 -7.32 -0.58
CA ARG A 324 14.14 -7.56 0.79
C ARG A 324 12.79 -6.91 0.98
N THR A 325 11.86 -7.64 1.59
CA THR A 325 10.73 -7.02 2.27
C THR A 325 11.26 -6.36 3.55
N MET A 326 11.24 -5.03 3.60
CA MET A 326 11.71 -4.22 4.72
C MET A 326 10.55 -3.45 5.33
N LEU A 327 10.56 -3.22 6.63
CA LEU A 327 9.66 -2.33 7.34
C LEU A 327 10.52 -1.32 8.13
N LEU A 328 10.36 -0.03 7.88
CA LEU A 328 11.17 1.02 8.49
C LEU A 328 10.26 2.05 9.18
N GLN A 329 10.65 2.56 10.34
CA GLN A 329 9.88 3.55 11.07
C GLN A 329 10.67 4.78 11.49
N PHE A 330 10.06 5.95 11.33
CA PHE A 330 10.65 7.24 11.66
C PHE A 330 9.62 8.14 12.35
N ASP A 331 10.02 8.92 13.35
CA ASP A 331 9.21 10.05 13.81
C ASP A 331 9.57 11.30 13.01
N ILE A 332 8.55 12.10 12.70
CA ILE A 332 8.73 13.52 12.34
C ILE A 332 8.41 14.37 13.56
N LEU A 333 9.22 15.40 13.80
CA LEU A 333 8.99 16.36 14.87
C LEU A 333 8.42 17.64 14.27
N TYR A 334 7.39 18.20 14.92
CA TYR A 334 6.83 19.52 14.62
C TYR A 334 7.51 20.62 15.44
#